data_AF-A0AB33BT85-F1
#
_entry.id   AF-A0AB33BT85-F1
#
_cell.length_a   1.000
_cell.length_b   1.000
_cell.length_c   1.000
_cell.angle_alpha   90.00
_cell.angle_beta   90.00
_cell.angle_gamma   90.00
#
_symmetry.space_group_name_H-M   'P 1'
#
loop_
_entity.id
_entity.type
_entity.pdbx_description
1 polymer ?
#
loop_
_entity_poly.entity_id
_entity_poly.type
_entity_poly.pdbx_seq_one_letter_code
_entity_poly.pdbx_strand_id
1 'polypeptide(L)'
;MLPDINWLGIDGKSLKNTLKNPNNEQQNFIMFVSLFSQESGLVLHLKRIKNKKGSEIDEGQAIIEDCSLQNKVFTGDALHCQKKQSA
;
A
#
# COMPACT_ATOMS: atom_id res chain seq x y z
N MET A 1 9.94 28.04 -12.64
CA MET A 1 8.92 27.27 -11.89
C MET A 1 9.55 25.93 -11.55
N LEU A 2 9.53 25.52 -10.28
CA LEU A 2 9.78 24.12 -9.95
C LEU A 2 8.66 23.30 -10.61
N PRO A 3 8.95 22.13 -11.23
CA PRO A 3 7.90 21.31 -11.82
C PRO A 3 6.85 20.97 -10.76
N ASP A 4 5.57 20.91 -11.15
CA ASP A 4 4.49 20.49 -10.27
C ASP A 4 4.81 19.10 -9.72
N ILE A 5 5.23 19.05 -8.46
CA ILE A 5 5.48 17.80 -7.76
C ILE A 5 4.12 17.16 -7.54
N ASN A 6 3.87 16.04 -8.23
CA ASN A 6 2.65 15.26 -8.05
C ASN A 6 2.86 14.22 -6.94
N TRP A 7 2.01 14.31 -5.92
CA TRP A 7 2.06 13.51 -4.71
C TRP A 7 1.15 12.29 -4.84
N LEU A 8 1.73 11.13 -4.58
CA LEU A 8 1.03 9.85 -4.59
C LEU A 8 1.08 9.23 -3.20
N GLY A 9 -0.08 8.92 -2.63
CA GLY A 9 -0.20 8.24 -1.34
C GLY A 9 -0.32 6.73 -1.51
N ILE A 10 0.34 5.97 -0.65
CA ILE A 10 0.20 4.52 -0.53
C ILE A 10 -0.40 4.22 0.83
N ASP A 11 -1.49 3.46 0.83
CA ASP A 11 -2.21 3.10 2.06
C ASP A 11 -2.84 1.71 1.96
N GLY A 12 -2.77 0.98 3.07
CA GLY A 12 -3.39 -0.31 3.27
C GLY A 12 -4.76 -0.22 3.96
N LYS A 13 -5.76 -0.89 3.39
CA LYS A 13 -7.10 -1.01 3.99
C LYS A 13 -7.54 -2.45 4.13
N SER A 14 -7.91 -2.84 5.34
CA SER A 14 -8.42 -4.17 5.66
C SER A 14 -9.94 -4.25 5.53
N LEU A 15 -10.44 -5.33 4.91
CA LEU A 15 -11.88 -5.58 4.80
C LEU A 15 -12.38 -6.43 5.96
N LYS A 16 -12.94 -5.78 6.98
CA LYS A 16 -13.44 -6.45 8.19
C LYS A 16 -14.48 -7.56 7.92
N ASN A 17 -15.33 -7.40 6.91
CA ASN A 17 -16.34 -8.42 6.55
C ASN A 17 -15.74 -9.72 5.97
N THR A 18 -14.44 -9.71 5.65
CA THR A 18 -13.73 -10.89 5.13
C THR A 18 -12.98 -11.66 6.23
N LEU A 19 -13.08 -11.16 7.47
CA LEU A 19 -12.44 -11.73 8.64
C LEU A 19 -13.00 -13.12 8.94
N LYS A 20 -12.11 -14.11 8.93
CA LYS A 20 -12.37 -15.48 9.36
C LYS A 20 -11.51 -15.79 10.57
N ASN A 21 -12.03 -16.64 11.46
CA ASN A 21 -11.35 -17.11 12.66
C ASN A 21 -10.76 -15.95 13.51
N PRO A 22 -11.57 -14.94 13.88
CA PRO A 22 -11.09 -13.69 14.49
C PRO A 22 -10.30 -13.89 15.78
N ASN A 23 -10.61 -14.95 16.54
CA ASN A 23 -10.17 -15.16 17.91
C ASN A 23 -9.03 -16.20 18.04
N ASN A 24 -8.34 -16.54 16.96
CA ASN A 24 -7.23 -17.48 17.02
C ASN A 24 -6.11 -17.15 16.03
N GLU A 25 -5.02 -17.91 16.12
CA GLU A 25 -3.85 -17.79 15.24
C GLU A 25 -4.12 -18.14 13.78
N GLN A 26 -5.31 -18.64 13.44
CA GLN A 26 -5.76 -18.88 12.06
C GLN A 26 -6.60 -17.72 11.49
N GLN A 27 -6.61 -16.57 12.18
CA GLN A 27 -7.24 -15.34 11.70
C GLN A 27 -6.83 -15.04 10.26
N ASN A 28 -7.80 -14.81 9.38
CA ASN A 28 -7.54 -14.52 7.98
C ASN A 28 -8.47 -13.41 7.50
N PHE A 29 -7.95 -12.39 6.83
CA PHE A 29 -8.75 -11.34 6.19
C PHE A 29 -8.09 -10.85 4.90
N ILE A 30 -8.90 -10.22 4.06
CA ILE A 30 -8.45 -9.56 2.83
C ILE A 30 -8.08 -8.12 3.15
N MET A 31 -6.95 -7.70 2.61
CA MET A 31 -6.44 -6.33 2.66
C MET A 31 -6.19 -5.85 1.24
N PHE A 32 -6.31 -4.54 1.02
CA PHE A 32 -5.85 -3.89 -0.19
C PHE A 32 -4.73 -2.93 0.11
N VAL A 33 -3.84 -2.73 -0.86
CA VAL A 33 -2.86 -1.64 -0.88
C VAL A 33 -3.16 -0.80 -2.11
N SER A 34 -3.39 0.50 -1.91
CA SER A 34 -3.78 1.41 -2.98
C SER A 34 -2.75 2.50 -3.20
N LEU A 35 -2.49 2.84 -4.46
CA LEU A 35 -1.82 4.08 -4.86
C LEU A 35 -2.87 5.14 -5.19
N PHE A 36 -2.87 6.24 -4.47
CA PHE A 36 -3.85 7.32 -4.60
C PHE A 36 -3.16 8.61 -5.08
N SER A 37 -3.69 9.24 -6.12
CA SER A 37 -3.23 10.56 -6.56
C SER A 37 -3.98 11.66 -5.83
N GLN A 38 -3.23 12.52 -5.12
CA GLN A 38 -3.83 13.69 -4.48
C GLN A 38 -4.30 14.74 -5.50
N GLU A 39 -3.62 14.81 -6.65
CA GLU A 39 -3.97 15.74 -7.73
C GLU A 39 -5.30 15.37 -8.37
N SER A 40 -5.47 14.10 -8.78
CA SER A 40 -6.69 13.68 -9.48
C SER A 40 -7.82 13.20 -8.55
N GLY A 41 -7.50 12.92 -7.28
CA GLY A 41 -8.45 12.32 -6.33
C GLY A 41 -8.81 10.86 -6.66
N LEU A 42 -7.99 10.15 -7.44
CA LEU A 42 -8.28 8.80 -7.92
C LEU A 42 -7.30 7.77 -7.36
N VAL A 43 -7.79 6.53 -7.23
CA VAL A 43 -6.94 5.35 -7.03
C VAL A 43 -6.36 4.96 -8.38
N LEU A 44 -5.04 5.05 -8.51
CA LEU A 44 -4.30 4.71 -9.74
C LEU A 44 -3.92 3.23 -9.79
N HIS A 45 -3.71 2.59 -8.63
CA HIS A 45 -3.35 1.18 -8.54
C HIS A 45 -3.94 0.55 -7.27
N LEU A 46 -4.30 -0.73 -7.34
CA LEU A 46 -4.85 -1.49 -6.22
C LEU A 46 -4.36 -2.94 -6.24
N LYS A 47 -3.64 -3.37 -5.20
CA LYS A 47 -3.25 -4.77 -4.99
C LYS A 47 -4.09 -5.38 -3.88
N ARG A 48 -4.44 -6.67 -4.02
CA ARG A 48 -5.22 -7.43 -3.04
C ARG A 48 -4.35 -8.49 -2.39
N ILE A 49 -4.36 -8.53 -1.05
CA ILE A 49 -3.56 -9.43 -0.24
C ILE A 49 -4.46 -10.19 0.73
N LYS A 50 -4.07 -11.39 1.13
CA LYS A 50 -4.58 -12.06 2.34
C LYS A 50 -3.59 -11.85 3.47
N ASN A 51 -4.04 -11.39 4.63
CA ASN A 51 -3.15 -11.24 5.78
C ASN A 51 -2.48 -12.60 6.05
N LYS A 52 -1.16 -12.61 6.32
CA LYS A 52 -0.29 -13.81 6.41
C LYS A 52 0.22 -14.42 5.11
N LYS A 53 -0.29 -14.04 3.94
CA LYS A 53 0.27 -14.49 2.63
C LYS A 53 1.02 -13.41 1.87
N GLY A 54 1.02 -12.18 2.39
CA GLY A 54 1.78 -11.06 1.85
C GLY A 54 1.82 -9.93 2.86
N SER A 55 2.74 -9.00 2.61
CA SER A 55 2.95 -7.80 3.41
C SER A 55 2.42 -6.59 2.64
N GLU A 56 1.79 -5.65 3.35
CA GLU A 56 1.46 -4.34 2.76
C GLU A 56 2.70 -3.63 2.22
N ILE A 57 3.85 -3.84 2.88
CA ILE A 57 5.13 -3.23 2.53
C ILE A 57 5.62 -3.73 1.17
N ASP A 58 5.69 -5.06 1.01
CA ASP A 58 6.19 -5.69 -0.21
C ASP A 58 5.32 -5.29 -1.41
N GLU A 59 4.01 -5.20 -1.20
CA GLU A 59 3.06 -4.83 -2.25
C GLU A 59 3.09 -3.32 -2.52
N GLY A 60 3.34 -2.49 -1.52
CA GLY A 60 3.60 -1.06 -1.69
C GLY A 60 4.88 -0.79 -2.48
N GLN A 61 5.96 -1.54 -2.20
CA GLN A 61 7.20 -1.49 -2.98
C GLN A 61 6.98 -1.96 -4.42
N ALA A 62 6.28 -3.08 -4.62
CA ALA A 62 5.94 -3.57 -5.94
C ALA A 62 5.11 -2.56 -6.74
N ILE A 63 4.19 -1.83 -6.10
CA ILE A 63 3.44 -0.74 -6.74
C ILE A 63 4.37 0.38 -7.22
N ILE A 64 5.37 0.76 -6.42
CA ILE A 64 6.33 1.81 -6.80
C ILE A 64 7.20 1.34 -7.97
N GLU A 65 7.65 0.08 -7.96
CA GLU A 65 8.44 -0.51 -9.04
C GLU A 65 7.63 -0.71 -10.34
N ASP A 66 6.37 -1.15 -10.23
CA ASP A 66 5.45 -1.37 -11.36
C ASP A 66 5.01 -0.04 -11.99
N CYS A 67 4.82 1.01 -11.19
CA CYS A 67 4.47 2.34 -11.69
C CYS A 67 5.72 3.02 -12.24
N SER A 68 5.97 2.91 -13.54
CA SER A 68 7.01 3.65 -14.28
C SER A 68 6.79 5.18 -14.32
N LEU A 69 6.33 5.78 -13.21
CA LEU A 69 6.00 7.18 -13.06
C LEU A 69 7.27 7.96 -12.69
N GLN A 70 7.63 8.91 -13.53
CA GLN A 70 8.76 9.79 -13.30
C GLN A 70 8.32 11.06 -12.56
N ASN A 71 9.24 11.66 -11.80
CA ASN A 71 9.04 12.93 -11.10
C ASN A 71 7.84 12.95 -10.13
N LYS A 72 7.63 11.84 -9.41
CA LYS A 72 6.58 11.72 -8.39
C LYS A 72 7.19 11.66 -6.99
N VAL A 73 6.45 12.15 -6.01
CA VAL A 73 6.76 11.96 -4.60
C VAL A 73 5.75 10.97 -4.03
N PHE A 74 6.26 9.88 -3.45
CA PHE A 74 5.44 8.87 -2.79
C PHE A 74 5.41 9.13 -1.28
N THR A 75 4.22 9.00 -0.69
CA THR A 75 4.02 9.09 0.76
C THR A 75 3.28 7.84 1.25
N GLY A 76 3.58 7.41 2.47
CA GLY A 76 2.93 6.25 3.10
C GLY A 76 3.13 6.29 4.62
N ASP A 77 2.31 5.55 5.37
CA ASP A 77 2.38 5.54 6.83
C ASP A 77 3.70 4.93 7.34
N ALA A 78 4.34 5.60 8.31
CA ALA A 78 5.60 5.19 8.91
C ALA A 78 5.50 3.86 9.69
N LEU A 79 4.31 3.48 10.19
CA LEU A 79 4.09 2.18 10.84
C LEU A 79 4.29 1.01 9.86
N HIS A 80 4.08 1.26 8.57
CA HIS A 80 4.24 0.30 7.47
C HIS A 80 5.62 0.42 6.79
N CYS A 81 6.44 1.42 7.11
CA CYS A 81 7.82 1.50 6.62
C CYS A 81 8.73 0.71 7.59
N GLN A 82 9.41 -0.33 7.09
CA GLN A 82 10.34 -1.13 7.90
C GLN A 82 11.32 -0.25 8.69
N LYS A 83 11.46 -0.51 10.00
CA LYS A 83 12.54 0.06 10.82
C LYS A 83 13.92 -0.55 10.47
N LYS A 84 13.96 -1.69 9.78
CA LYS A 84 15.18 -2.38 9.35
C LYS A 84 15.09 -2.74 7.88
N GLN A 85 15.84 -2.03 7.03
CA GLN A 85 16.19 -2.52 5.70
C GLN A 85 17.08 -3.75 5.90
N SER A 86 16.65 -4.91 5.39
CA SER A 86 17.58 -6.03 5.25
C SER A 86 18.44 -5.74 4.04
N ALA A 87 19.73 -5.55 4.28
CA ALA A 87 20.76 -5.38 3.24
C ALA A 87 21.01 -6.70 2.50
#